data_AF-A0A6I5RJQ7-F1
#
_entry.id   AF-A0A6I5RJQ7-F1
#
_cell.length_a   1.000
_cell.length_b   1.000
_cell.length_c   1.000
_cell.angle_alpha   90.00
_cell.angle_beta   90.00
_cell.angle_gamma   90.00
#
_symmetry.space_group_name_H-M   'P 1'
#
loop_
_entity.id
_entity.type
_entity.pdbx_description
1 polymer ?
#
loop_
_entity_poly.entity_id
_entity_poly.type
_entity_poly.pdbx_seq_one_letter_code
_entity_poly.pdbx_strand_id
1 'polypeptide(L)'
;MGFVPNDPLFADQWYLRSGQNGRRSLPNSAHINVAFAWAQTITGQGAVIGVVDDGIDYLHPDLFANYRADLDVDLVDRDDSPLVEPGSNDGHGTAVA
;
A
#
# COMPACT_ATOMS: atom_id res chain seq x y z
N MET A 1 12.33 -11.49 18.61
CA MET A 1 12.38 -10.13 18.05
C MET A 1 11.48 -10.13 16.83
N GLY A 2 10.55 -9.17 16.72
CA GLY A 2 9.53 -9.14 15.66
C GLY A 2 10.07 -8.61 14.33
N PHE A 3 9.38 -8.93 13.23
CA PHE A 3 9.66 -8.42 11.88
C PHE A 3 9.55 -6.89 11.83
N VAL A 4 10.51 -6.24 11.16
CA VAL A 4 10.48 -4.81 10.83
C VAL A 4 10.86 -4.68 9.35
N PRO A 5 10.03 -4.05 8.51
CA PRO A 5 10.34 -3.82 7.11
C PRO A 5 11.64 -3.00 6.93
N ASN A 6 12.36 -3.25 5.85
CA ASN A 6 13.64 -2.59 5.53
C ASN A 6 13.51 -1.57 4.39
N ASP A 7 12.28 -1.20 4.05
CA ASP A 7 11.97 -0.26 2.98
C ASP A 7 12.55 1.14 3.26
N PRO A 8 13.14 1.82 2.27
CA PRO A 8 13.80 3.12 2.48
C PRO A 8 12.89 4.19 3.08
N LEU A 9 11.58 4.12 2.81
CA LEU A 9 10.57 5.08 3.27
C LEU A 9 9.81 4.61 4.53
N PHE A 10 10.10 3.42 5.08
CA PHE A 10 9.37 2.90 6.24
C PHE A 10 9.46 3.83 7.46
N ALA A 11 10.60 4.52 7.64
CA ALA A 11 10.80 5.49 8.72
C ALA A 11 9.88 6.73 8.62
N ASP A 12 9.35 7.02 7.43
CA ASP A 12 8.41 8.13 7.20
C ASP A 12 6.93 7.69 7.36
N GLN A 13 6.65 6.37 7.43
CA GLN A 13 5.31 5.79 7.59
C GLN A 13 4.87 5.75 9.08
N TRP A 14 4.76 6.93 9.68
CA TRP A 14 4.43 7.13 11.11
C TRP A 14 3.17 6.38 11.57
N TYR A 15 2.21 6.16 10.66
CA TYR A 15 0.95 5.47 10.96
C TYR A 15 1.15 3.96 11.23
N LEU A 16 2.23 3.35 10.71
CA LEU A 16 2.59 1.96 11.00
C LEU A 16 3.42 1.87 12.29
N ARG A 17 4.30 2.85 12.52
CA ARG A 17 5.15 2.93 13.71
C ARG A 17 5.54 4.38 14.00
N SER A 18 5.00 4.94 15.09
CA SER A 18 5.36 6.27 15.59
C SER A 18 6.47 6.20 16.64
N GLY A 19 7.06 7.36 16.97
CA GLY A 19 7.98 7.48 18.12
C GLY A 19 9.43 7.03 17.91
N GLN A 20 9.77 6.47 16.75
CA GLN A 20 11.15 6.20 16.35
C GLN A 20 11.51 6.98 15.09
N ASN A 21 12.59 7.77 15.16
CA ASN A 21 13.38 8.33 14.05
C ASN A 21 12.64 8.99 12.86
N GLY A 22 11.35 9.29 12.97
CA GLY A 22 10.57 9.94 11.91
C GLY A 22 10.69 11.46 11.95
N ARG A 23 10.49 12.08 10.78
CA ARG A 23 10.42 13.55 10.59
C ARG A 23 9.32 14.25 11.40
N ARG A 24 8.50 13.51 12.15
CA ARG A 24 7.34 14.00 12.89
C ARG A 24 7.38 13.53 14.35
N SER A 25 7.40 14.49 15.27
CA SER A 25 7.31 14.22 16.71
C SER A 25 5.87 13.86 17.08
N LEU A 26 5.58 12.56 17.16
CA LEU A 26 4.29 12.00 17.55
C LEU A 26 4.44 11.08 18.76
N PRO A 27 3.41 10.97 19.63
CA PRO A 27 3.41 9.97 20.70
C PRO A 27 3.64 8.56 20.16
N ASN A 28 4.32 7.70 20.94
CA ASN A 28 4.53 6.29 20.59
C ASN A 28 3.22 5.51 20.38
N SER A 29 2.08 6.02 20.82
CA SER A 29 0.76 5.40 20.63
C SER A 29 0.04 5.84 19.36
N ALA A 30 0.57 6.82 18.62
CA ALA A 30 -0.07 7.39 17.43
C ALA A 30 0.17 6.54 16.16
N HIS A 31 -0.13 5.25 16.24
CA HIS A 31 0.05 4.28 15.16
C HIS A 31 -0.99 3.15 15.27
N ILE A 32 -1.21 2.37 14.22
CA ILE A 32 -2.22 1.29 14.19
C ILE A 32 -1.80 0.01 14.93
N ASN A 33 -0.60 -0.03 15.51
CA ASN A 33 -0.05 -1.19 16.24
C ASN A 33 0.09 -2.47 15.36
N VAL A 34 0.34 -2.29 14.06
CA VAL A 34 0.46 -3.40 13.09
C VAL A 34 1.63 -4.34 13.40
N ALA A 35 2.69 -3.83 14.03
CA ALA A 35 3.86 -4.63 14.40
C ALA A 35 3.51 -5.81 15.32
N PHE A 36 2.45 -5.70 16.12
CA PHE A 36 1.95 -6.81 16.95
C PHE A 36 1.38 -7.97 16.11
N ALA A 37 0.71 -7.67 15.00
CA ALA A 37 0.20 -8.67 14.05
C ALA A 37 1.35 -9.31 13.26
N TRP A 38 2.29 -8.51 12.76
CA TRP A 38 3.46 -9.02 12.03
C TRP A 38 4.36 -9.93 12.89
N ALA A 39 4.50 -9.64 14.19
CA ALA A 39 5.21 -10.50 15.12
C ALA A 39 4.57 -11.90 15.29
N GLN A 40 3.30 -12.03 14.90
CA GLN A 40 2.53 -13.28 14.90
C GLN A 40 2.39 -13.86 13.49
N THR A 41 3.20 -13.42 12.52
CA THR A 41 3.15 -13.84 11.10
C THR A 41 1.83 -13.54 10.39
N ILE A 42 1.04 -12.59 10.91
CA ILE A 42 -0.21 -12.14 10.27
C ILE A 42 0.13 -10.97 9.33
N THR A 43 0.11 -11.22 8.02
CA THR A 43 0.53 -10.25 6.99
C THR A 43 -0.56 -9.86 6.01
N GLY A 44 -1.73 -10.54 6.04
CA GLY A 44 -2.77 -10.40 5.02
C GLY A 44 -2.69 -11.45 3.91
N GLN A 45 -1.71 -12.37 3.94
CA GLN A 45 -1.59 -13.46 2.98
C GLN A 45 -2.93 -14.22 2.81
N GLY A 46 -3.41 -14.31 1.56
CA GLY A 46 -4.67 -14.98 1.21
C GLY A 46 -5.91 -14.09 1.23
N ALA A 47 -5.81 -12.85 1.74
CA ALA A 47 -6.86 -11.85 1.55
C ALA A 47 -6.75 -11.24 0.14
N VAL A 48 -7.89 -10.85 -0.43
CA VAL A 48 -7.99 -10.07 -1.68
C VAL A 48 -8.67 -8.76 -1.36
N ILE A 49 -8.05 -7.65 -1.74
CA ILE A 49 -8.56 -6.29 -1.54
C ILE A 49 -8.82 -5.69 -2.93
N GLY A 50 -10.02 -5.12 -3.12
CA GLY A 50 -10.36 -4.35 -4.31
C GLY A 50 -10.36 -2.86 -3.98
N VAL A 51 -9.70 -2.06 -4.82
CA VAL A 51 -9.69 -0.60 -4.76
C VAL A 51 -10.56 -0.09 -5.90
N VAL A 52 -11.60 0.70 -5.59
CA VAL A 52 -12.50 1.29 -6.59
C VAL A 52 -12.20 2.78 -6.67
N ASP A 53 -11.48 3.19 -7.70
CA ASP A 53 -10.87 4.52 -7.77
C ASP A 53 -10.62 4.98 -9.22
N ASP A 54 -9.66 5.88 -9.43
CA ASP A 54 -9.24 6.45 -10.72
C ASP A 54 -8.30 5.56 -11.56
N GLY A 55 -7.95 4.37 -11.06
CA GLY A 55 -7.07 3.41 -11.73
C GLY A 55 -5.89 3.00 -10.83
N ILE A 56 -4.98 2.19 -11.36
CA ILE A 56 -3.81 1.71 -10.62
C ILE A 56 -2.59 1.57 -11.53
N ASP A 57 -1.44 2.09 -11.09
CA ASP A 57 -0.14 1.73 -11.68
C ASP A 57 0.28 0.35 -11.16
N TYR A 58 -0.33 -0.70 -11.72
CA TYR A 58 -0.01 -2.07 -11.34
C TYR A 58 1.42 -2.49 -11.73
N LEU A 59 2.15 -1.67 -12.51
CA LEU A 59 3.56 -1.88 -12.83
C LEU A 59 4.50 -1.26 -11.79
N HIS A 60 3.98 -0.51 -10.82
CA HIS A 60 4.78 0.09 -9.77
C HIS A 60 5.57 -0.98 -8.99
N PRO A 61 6.88 -0.79 -8.73
CA PRO A 61 7.74 -1.78 -8.05
C PRO A 61 7.23 -2.27 -6.69
N ASP A 62 6.42 -1.47 -6.00
CA ASP A 62 5.84 -1.79 -4.69
C ASP A 62 4.49 -2.54 -4.79
N LEU A 63 3.87 -2.57 -5.98
CA LEU A 63 2.54 -3.14 -6.22
C LEU A 63 2.57 -4.40 -7.09
N PHE A 64 3.43 -4.45 -8.11
CA PHE A 64 3.36 -5.46 -9.19
C PHE A 64 3.36 -6.92 -8.69
N ALA A 65 4.06 -7.20 -7.60
CA ALA A 65 4.19 -8.55 -7.07
C ALA A 65 2.89 -9.05 -6.37
N ASN A 66 2.02 -8.13 -5.96
CA ASN A 66 0.78 -8.42 -5.23
C ASN A 66 -0.49 -8.13 -6.06
N TYR A 67 -0.35 -7.61 -7.29
CA TYR A 67 -1.47 -7.29 -8.16
C TYR A 67 -2.15 -8.54 -8.75
N ARG A 68 -3.47 -8.47 -8.95
CA ARG A 68 -4.30 -9.55 -9.49
C ARG A 68 -5.06 -9.08 -10.73
N ALA A 69 -4.36 -9.07 -11.87
CA ALA A 69 -4.92 -8.70 -13.17
C ALA A 69 -6.17 -9.52 -13.55
N ASP A 70 -6.30 -10.74 -13.05
CA ASP A 70 -7.46 -11.61 -13.30
C ASP A 70 -8.74 -11.18 -12.54
N LEU A 71 -8.63 -10.23 -11.61
CA LEU A 71 -9.72 -9.74 -10.77
C LEU A 71 -10.02 -8.25 -10.97
N ASP A 72 -9.25 -7.56 -11.80
CA ASP A 72 -9.40 -6.13 -12.06
C ASP A 72 -10.35 -5.87 -13.23
N VAL A 73 -11.00 -4.71 -13.22
CA VAL A 73 -11.95 -4.28 -14.24
C VAL A 73 -11.89 -2.77 -14.38
N ASP A 74 -11.53 -2.29 -15.57
CA ASP A 74 -11.78 -0.90 -15.95
C ASP A 74 -13.25 -0.75 -16.39
N LEU A 75 -14.03 0.03 -15.63
CA LEU A 75 -15.43 0.31 -15.94
C LEU A 75 -15.65 1.57 -16.79
N VAL A 76 -14.64 2.43 -16.90
CA VAL A 76 -14.69 3.70 -17.62
C VAL A 76 -14.48 3.44 -19.10
N ASP A 77 -13.32 2.89 -19.47
CA ASP A 77 -12.94 2.64 -20.85
C ASP A 77 -13.31 1.23 -21.32
N ARG A 78 -13.67 0.36 -20.38
CA ARG A 78 -14.13 -1.03 -20.61
C ARG A 78 -13.13 -1.87 -21.41
N ASP A 79 -11.85 -1.62 -21.19
CA ASP A 79 -10.78 -2.49 -21.63
C ASP A 79 -10.15 -3.24 -20.44
N ASP A 80 -9.14 -4.04 -20.74
CA ASP A 80 -8.47 -4.90 -19.74
C ASP A 80 -7.34 -4.15 -18.99
N SER A 81 -7.22 -2.82 -19.11
CA SER A 81 -6.07 -2.05 -18.63
C SER A 81 -6.46 -0.86 -17.75
N PRO A 82 -6.57 -1.05 -16.42
CA PRO A 82 -6.75 0.04 -15.46
C PRO A 82 -5.47 0.88 -15.24
N LEU A 83 -4.51 0.77 -16.16
CA LEU A 83 -3.19 1.41 -16.05
C LEU A 83 -3.35 2.92 -16.17
N VAL A 84 -2.92 3.63 -15.14
CA VAL A 84 -2.93 5.09 -15.13
C VAL A 84 -1.86 5.62 -16.08
N GLU A 85 -2.23 6.56 -16.94
CA GLU A 85 -1.31 7.16 -17.91
C GLU A 85 -0.25 8.02 -17.17
N PRO A 86 1.05 7.89 -17.48
CA PRO A 86 2.09 8.70 -16.86
C PRO A 86 1.84 10.21 -17.04
N GLY A 87 1.73 10.93 -15.93
CA GLY A 87 1.47 12.37 -15.93
C GLY A 87 -0.01 12.77 -16.00
N SER A 88 -0.92 11.79 -15.96
CA SER A 88 -2.34 12.02 -15.66
C SER A 88 -2.54 12.57 -14.24
N ASN A 89 -3.78 12.95 -13.92
CA ASN A 89 -4.18 13.30 -12.55
C ASN A 89 -4.79 12.10 -11.81
N ASP A 90 -4.65 10.89 -12.37
CA ASP A 90 -5.26 9.65 -11.89
C ASP A 90 -4.28 8.88 -11.00
N GLY A 91 -3.79 9.56 -9.95
CA GLY A 91 -2.79 9.00 -9.03
C GLY A 91 -3.39 8.47 -7.73
N HIS A 92 -4.70 8.61 -7.52
CA HIS A 92 -5.32 8.39 -6.22
C HIS A 92 -5.41 6.90 -5.88
N GLY A 93 -5.87 6.06 -6.80
CA GLY A 93 -5.97 4.61 -6.61
C GLY A 93 -4.61 3.96 -6.39
N THR A 94 -3.58 4.41 -7.10
CA THR A 94 -2.18 3.97 -6.88
C THR A 94 -1.65 4.33 -5.49
N ALA A 95 -2.03 5.49 -4.95
CA ALA A 95 -1.61 5.90 -3.61
C ALA A 95 -2.41 5.23 -2.48
N VAL A 96 -3.61 4.75 -2.79
CA VAL A 96 -4.49 3.99 -1.89
C VAL A 96 -4.09 2.51 -1.82
N ALA A 97 -3.64 1.93 -2.93
CA ALA A 97 -3.15 0.57 -3.05
C ALA A 97 -1.82 0.35 -2.30
#